data_AF-A0A1V3IA67-F1
#
_entry.id   AF-A0A1V3IA67-F1
#
_cell.length_a   1.000
_cell.length_b   1.000
_cell.length_c   1.000
_cell.angle_alpha   90.00
_cell.angle_beta   90.00
_cell.angle_gamma   90.00
#
_symmetry.space_group_name_H-M   'P 1'
#
loop_
_entity.id
_entity.type
_entity.pdbx_description
1 polymer ?
#
loop_
_entity_poly.entity_id
_entity_poly.type
_entity_poly.pdbx_seq_one_letter_code
_entity_poly.pdbx_strand_id
1 'polypeptide(L)'
;MTLQNPEKQAELEKLIAELNENNQAFLAVQDKALTIKSNIERNQKMVEALEQENQEAQKEIDSLQVSDTGEINFKGFDEVSERISKNTLKINALNKVITKFDAKLKLLLITEYKAFSDNSISIKTKALDLIAQEFMEEFFKSEPMKKINEIYSVLFENKSSVLFGNYINYDHKETFLNLFVGKVKSHLDEKIDISHLKINMPEIKFNIPNPGGGSWQKREYIRELEELANQ
;
A
#
# COMPACT_ATOMS: atom_id res chain seq x y z
N MET A 1 9.76 22.46 -10.21
CA MET A 1 10.51 23.16 -9.16
C MET A 1 11.99 23.02 -9.49
N THR A 2 12.80 24.02 -9.17
CA THR A 2 14.25 23.98 -9.34
C THR A 2 14.88 24.45 -8.03
N LEU A 3 15.75 23.64 -7.45
CA LEU A 3 16.54 23.98 -6.26
C LEU A 3 17.65 24.97 -6.66
N GLN A 4 18.00 25.89 -5.76
CA GLN A 4 19.07 26.87 -6.02
C GLN A 4 20.45 26.21 -6.04
N ASN A 5 20.68 25.21 -5.18
CA ASN A 5 21.90 24.42 -5.18
C ASN A 5 21.94 23.45 -6.38
N PRO A 6 22.90 23.60 -7.33
CA PRO A 6 22.97 22.75 -8.53
C PRO A 6 23.25 21.28 -8.23
N GLU A 7 24.03 20.97 -7.20
CA GLU A 7 24.37 19.58 -6.82
C GLU A 7 23.12 18.87 -6.27
N LYS A 8 22.38 19.54 -5.38
CA LYS A 8 21.11 19.01 -4.86
C LYS A 8 20.04 18.93 -5.95
N GLN A 9 20.02 19.87 -6.91
CA GLN A 9 19.11 19.78 -8.05
C GLN A 9 19.37 18.51 -8.87
N ALA A 10 20.63 18.19 -9.16
CA ALA A 10 20.99 16.98 -9.88
C ALA A 10 20.63 15.71 -9.08
N GLU A 11 20.84 15.72 -7.77
CA GLU A 11 20.43 14.63 -6.88
C GLU A 11 18.90 14.44 -6.88
N LEU A 12 18.13 15.52 -6.81
CA LEU A 12 16.67 15.50 -6.87
C LEU A 12 16.18 14.90 -8.19
N GLU A 13 16.75 15.32 -9.31
CA GLU A 13 16.39 14.81 -10.64
C GLU A 13 16.66 13.31 -10.75
N LYS A 14 17.78 12.84 -10.19
CA LYS A 14 18.09 11.40 -10.11
C LYS A 14 17.07 10.64 -9.26
N LEU A 15 16.72 11.14 -8.09
CA LEU A 15 15.70 10.53 -7.22
C LEU A 15 14.32 10.48 -7.90
N ILE A 16 13.94 11.54 -8.62
CA ILE A 16 12.67 11.57 -9.38
C ILE A 16 12.70 10.54 -10.52
N ALA A 17 13.82 10.40 -11.23
CA ALA A 17 13.96 9.39 -12.28
C ALA A 17 13.85 7.98 -11.70
N GLU A 18 14.55 7.70 -10.60
CA GLU A 18 14.49 6.41 -9.89
C GLU A 18 13.07 6.09 -9.39
N LEU A 19 12.38 7.09 -8.83
CA LEU A 19 10.99 6.95 -8.40
C LEU A 19 10.08 6.60 -9.57
N ASN A 20 10.24 7.25 -10.73
CA ASN A 20 9.43 7.00 -11.91
C ASN A 20 9.65 5.59 -12.47
N GLU A 21 10.90 5.12 -12.53
CA GLU A 21 11.23 3.76 -12.94
C GLU A 21 10.62 2.73 -11.98
N ASN A 22 10.78 2.93 -10.67
CA ASN A 22 10.20 2.07 -9.65
C ASN A 22 8.66 2.07 -9.72
N ASN A 23 8.03 3.23 -9.98
CA ASN A 23 6.59 3.34 -10.14
C ASN A 23 6.07 2.60 -11.37
N GLN A 24 6.82 2.58 -12.49
CA GLN A 24 6.45 1.78 -13.67
C GLN A 24 6.50 0.28 -13.35
N ALA A 25 7.54 -0.17 -12.66
CA ALA A 25 7.64 -1.57 -12.21
C ALA A 25 6.51 -1.94 -11.23
N PHE A 26 6.20 -1.05 -10.28
CA PHE A 26 5.09 -1.21 -9.35
C PHE A 26 3.74 -1.37 -10.08
N LEU A 27 3.47 -0.51 -11.06
CA LEU A 27 2.23 -0.57 -11.86
C LEU A 27 2.11 -1.89 -12.61
N ALA A 28 3.19 -2.39 -13.21
CA ALA A 28 3.18 -3.69 -13.89
C ALA A 28 2.84 -4.84 -12.94
N VAL A 29 3.38 -4.83 -11.72
CA VAL A 29 3.05 -5.82 -10.67
C VAL A 29 1.59 -5.65 -10.21
N GLN A 30 1.10 -4.42 -10.05
CA GLN A 30 -0.28 -4.13 -9.69
C GLN A 30 -1.27 -4.63 -10.75
N ASP A 31 -0.99 -4.43 -12.03
CA ASP A 31 -1.85 -4.87 -13.13
C ASP A 31 -1.88 -6.41 -13.24
N LYS A 32 -0.74 -7.07 -13.00
CA LYS A 32 -0.67 -8.53 -12.88
C LYS A 32 -1.52 -9.02 -11.70
N ALA A 33 -1.45 -8.37 -10.54
CA ALA A 33 -2.26 -8.70 -9.37
C ALA A 33 -3.77 -8.52 -9.63
N LEU A 34 -4.17 -7.43 -10.30
CA LEU A 34 -5.56 -7.18 -10.71
C LEU A 34 -6.08 -8.26 -11.64
N THR A 35 -5.28 -8.67 -12.61
CA THR A 35 -5.64 -9.73 -13.57
C THR A 35 -5.85 -11.07 -12.85
N ILE A 36 -4.96 -11.43 -11.93
CA ILE A 36 -5.10 -12.65 -11.12
C ILE A 36 -6.38 -12.59 -10.29
N LYS A 37 -6.63 -11.48 -9.57
CA LYS A 37 -7.83 -11.30 -8.75
C LYS A 37 -9.12 -11.41 -9.57
N SER A 38 -9.18 -10.75 -10.72
CA SER A 38 -10.35 -10.81 -11.61
C SER A 38 -10.62 -12.22 -12.12
N ASN A 39 -9.57 -12.98 -12.46
CA ASN A 39 -9.73 -14.38 -12.88
C ASN A 39 -10.20 -15.29 -11.73
N ILE A 40 -9.73 -15.07 -10.50
CA ILE A 40 -10.21 -15.79 -9.31
C ILE A 40 -11.71 -15.53 -9.12
N GLU A 41 -12.13 -14.27 -9.13
CA GLU A 41 -13.54 -13.87 -8.97
C GLU A 41 -14.44 -14.46 -10.07
N ARG A 42 -13.96 -14.47 -11.33
CA ARG A 42 -14.69 -15.12 -12.43
C ARG A 42 -14.83 -16.62 -12.21
N ASN A 43 -13.76 -17.29 -11.79
CA ASN A 43 -13.79 -18.73 -11.54
C ASN A 43 -14.71 -19.08 -10.36
N GLN A 44 -14.73 -18.26 -9.30
CA GLN A 44 -15.65 -18.41 -8.16
C GLN A 44 -17.11 -18.33 -8.61
N LYS A 45 -17.46 -17.32 -9.42
CA LYS A 45 -18.82 -17.21 -10.00
C LYS A 45 -19.20 -18.41 -10.86
N MET A 46 -18.23 -19.00 -11.57
CA MET A 46 -18.48 -20.20 -12.37
C MET A 46 -18.69 -21.45 -11.50
N VAL A 47 -18.00 -21.55 -10.36
CA VAL A 47 -18.26 -22.59 -9.36
C VAL A 47 -19.67 -22.44 -8.81
N GLU A 48 -20.06 -21.24 -8.37
CA GLU A 48 -21.41 -20.97 -7.84
C GLU A 48 -22.52 -21.34 -8.85
N ALA A 49 -22.32 -21.00 -10.13
CA ALA A 49 -23.27 -21.36 -11.19
C ALA A 49 -23.39 -22.89 -11.39
N LEU A 50 -22.26 -23.60 -11.42
CA LEU A 50 -22.25 -25.07 -11.55
C LEU A 50 -22.84 -25.77 -10.31
N GLU A 51 -22.65 -25.21 -9.12
CA GLU A 51 -23.26 -25.71 -7.89
C GLU A 51 -24.78 -25.54 -7.92
N GLN A 52 -25.28 -24.40 -8.41
CA GLN A 52 -26.70 -24.19 -8.61
C GLN A 52 -27.29 -25.16 -9.65
N GLU A 53 -26.62 -25.33 -10.80
CA GLU A 53 -27.02 -26.31 -11.82
C GLU A 53 -27.09 -27.74 -11.23
N ASN A 54 -26.14 -28.11 -10.38
CA ASN A 54 -26.15 -29.40 -9.71
C ASN A 54 -27.31 -29.54 -8.72
N GLN A 55 -27.65 -28.49 -7.97
CA GLN A 55 -28.81 -28.51 -7.07
C GLN A 55 -30.13 -28.66 -7.84
N GLU A 56 -30.26 -28.00 -9.00
CA GLU A 56 -31.42 -28.12 -9.87
C GLU A 56 -31.50 -29.52 -10.50
N ALA A 57 -30.37 -30.05 -10.97
CA ALA A 57 -30.29 -31.42 -11.49
C ALA A 57 -30.60 -32.47 -10.41
N GLN A 58 -30.19 -32.25 -9.15
CA GLN A 58 -30.53 -33.15 -8.06
C GLN A 58 -32.04 -33.16 -7.80
N LYS A 59 -32.71 -32.00 -7.83
CA LYS A 59 -34.17 -31.93 -7.75
C LYS A 59 -34.84 -32.65 -8.91
N GLU A 60 -34.26 -32.58 -10.12
CA GLU A 60 -34.74 -33.33 -11.28
C GLU A 60 -34.66 -34.84 -11.03
N ILE A 61 -33.55 -35.35 -10.48
CA ILE A 61 -33.40 -36.75 -10.05
C ILE A 61 -34.47 -37.12 -9.02
N ASP A 62 -34.66 -36.30 -8.00
CA ASP A 62 -35.65 -36.55 -6.93
C ASP A 62 -37.08 -36.54 -7.49
N SER A 63 -37.32 -35.85 -8.61
CA SER A 63 -38.60 -35.75 -9.31
C SER A 63 -38.81 -36.77 -10.43
N LEU A 64 -37.76 -37.50 -10.85
CA LEU A 64 -37.86 -38.59 -11.82
C LEU A 64 -38.66 -39.72 -11.17
N GLN A 65 -39.98 -39.62 -11.32
CA GLN A 65 -40.94 -40.50 -10.69
C GLN A 65 -40.71 -41.96 -11.09
N VAL A 66 -40.79 -42.81 -10.07
CA VAL A 66 -41.25 -44.19 -10.20
C VAL A 66 -42.64 -44.11 -10.86
N SER A 67 -42.83 -44.76 -12.01
CA SER A 67 -44.14 -44.79 -12.66
C SER A 67 -45.22 -45.38 -11.74
N ASP A 68 -46.49 -45.21 -12.10
CA ASP A 68 -47.62 -45.78 -11.36
C ASP A 68 -47.53 -47.32 -11.15
N THR A 69 -46.64 -48.00 -11.89
CA THR A 69 -46.36 -49.44 -11.80
C THR A 69 -45.09 -49.80 -11.03
N GLY A 70 -44.31 -48.83 -10.53
CA GLY A 70 -43.02 -49.10 -9.89
C GLY A 70 -41.80 -48.99 -10.82
N GLU A 71 -41.99 -48.72 -12.11
CA GLU A 71 -40.92 -48.67 -13.11
C GLU A 71 -40.09 -47.38 -12.98
N ILE A 72 -38.77 -47.52 -12.85
CA ILE A 72 -37.82 -46.41 -12.75
C ILE A 72 -37.30 -46.06 -14.14
N ASN A 73 -37.32 -44.77 -14.50
CA ASN A 73 -36.68 -44.28 -15.73
C ASN A 73 -35.15 -44.19 -15.56
N PHE A 74 -34.46 -45.32 -15.70
CA PHE A 74 -33.00 -45.39 -15.58
C PHE A 74 -32.26 -44.51 -16.60
N LYS A 75 -32.78 -44.37 -17.82
CA LYS A 75 -32.13 -43.55 -18.85
C LYS A 75 -32.11 -42.07 -18.48
N GLY A 76 -33.24 -41.53 -18.01
CA GLY A 76 -33.31 -40.15 -17.52
C GLY A 76 -32.45 -39.95 -16.28
N PHE A 77 -32.43 -40.93 -15.37
CA PHE A 77 -31.58 -40.91 -14.19
C PHE A 77 -30.09 -40.86 -14.54
N ASP A 78 -29.64 -41.71 -15.46
CA ASP A 78 -28.25 -41.78 -15.90
C ASP A 78 -27.81 -40.47 -16.58
N GLU A 79 -28.66 -39.89 -17.43
CA GLU A 79 -28.38 -38.61 -18.11
C GLU A 79 -28.18 -37.46 -17.12
N VAL A 80 -29.06 -37.33 -16.12
CA VAL A 80 -28.96 -36.26 -15.12
C VAL A 80 -27.79 -36.51 -14.16
N SER A 81 -27.56 -37.76 -13.76
CA SER A 81 -26.43 -38.16 -12.92
C SER A 81 -25.08 -37.89 -13.59
N GLU A 82 -24.97 -38.15 -14.90
CA GLU A 82 -23.77 -37.85 -15.68
C GLU A 82 -23.50 -36.33 -15.74
N ARG A 83 -24.56 -35.52 -15.88
CA ARG A 83 -24.46 -34.05 -15.84
C ARG A 83 -23.90 -33.56 -14.50
N ILE A 84 -24.43 -34.05 -13.39
CA ILE A 84 -23.96 -33.71 -12.04
C ILE A 84 -22.49 -34.12 -11.86
N SER A 85 -22.12 -35.32 -12.31
CA SER A 85 -20.76 -35.83 -12.23
C SER A 85 -19.78 -34.95 -13.02
N LYS A 86 -20.11 -34.58 -14.26
CA LYS A 86 -19.30 -33.69 -15.10
C LYS A 86 -19.13 -32.31 -14.47
N ASN A 87 -20.20 -31.73 -13.94
CA ASN A 87 -20.15 -30.43 -13.28
C ASN A 87 -19.32 -30.49 -11.99
N THR A 88 -19.43 -31.55 -11.20
CA THR A 88 -18.61 -31.79 -10.00
C THR A 88 -17.12 -31.85 -10.34
N LEU A 89 -16.73 -32.52 -11.44
CA LEU A 89 -15.35 -32.54 -11.91
C LEU A 89 -14.84 -31.13 -12.31
N LYS A 90 -15.68 -30.33 -12.99
CA LYS A 90 -15.35 -28.94 -13.33
C LYS A 90 -15.18 -28.08 -12.07
N ILE A 91 -16.09 -28.18 -11.10
CA ILE A 91 -16.00 -27.47 -9.81
C ILE A 91 -14.68 -27.81 -9.11
N ASN A 92 -14.35 -29.10 -9.01
CA ASN A 92 -13.10 -29.55 -8.39
C ASN A 92 -11.86 -28.99 -9.11
N ALA A 93 -11.87 -28.95 -10.44
CA ALA A 93 -10.79 -28.36 -11.23
C ALA A 93 -10.67 -26.84 -10.99
N LEU A 94 -11.81 -26.13 -10.99
CA LEU A 94 -11.84 -24.68 -10.74
C LEU A 94 -11.37 -24.33 -9.33
N ASN A 95 -11.80 -25.06 -8.31
CA ASN A 95 -11.38 -24.85 -6.93
C ASN A 95 -9.87 -25.03 -6.76
N LYS A 96 -9.26 -26.03 -7.41
CA LYS A 96 -7.80 -26.18 -7.42
C LYS A 96 -7.10 -24.95 -8.03
N VAL A 97 -7.61 -24.48 -9.18
CA VAL A 97 -7.07 -23.28 -9.84
C VAL A 97 -7.24 -22.03 -8.97
N ILE A 98 -8.41 -21.84 -8.35
CA ILE A 98 -8.69 -20.74 -7.43
C ILE A 98 -7.68 -20.72 -6.28
N THR A 99 -7.52 -21.84 -5.57
CA THR A 99 -6.57 -21.96 -4.45
C THR A 99 -5.14 -21.66 -4.88
N LYS A 100 -4.71 -22.24 -6.01
CA LYS A 100 -3.36 -22.01 -6.57
C LYS A 100 -3.11 -20.54 -6.88
N PHE A 101 -4.05 -19.88 -7.56
CA PHE A 101 -3.87 -18.49 -7.97
C PHE A 101 -4.09 -17.50 -6.82
N ASP A 102 -4.92 -17.83 -5.82
CA ASP A 102 -5.02 -17.06 -4.58
C ASP A 102 -3.69 -17.08 -3.81
N ALA A 103 -3.04 -18.24 -3.72
CA ALA A 103 -1.70 -18.34 -3.13
C ALA A 103 -0.65 -17.54 -3.91
N LYS A 104 -0.65 -17.63 -5.25
CA LYS A 104 0.23 -16.83 -6.11
C LYS A 104 -0.01 -15.33 -5.97
N LEU A 105 -1.26 -14.90 -5.84
CA LEU A 105 -1.59 -13.49 -5.61
C LEU A 105 -1.01 -13.02 -4.27
N LYS A 106 -1.23 -13.78 -3.19
CA LYS A 106 -0.69 -13.45 -1.87
C LYS A 106 0.84 -13.38 -1.87
N LEU A 107 1.52 -14.33 -2.52
CA LEU A 107 2.97 -14.29 -2.69
C LEU A 107 3.42 -13.03 -3.43
N LEU A 108 2.82 -12.72 -4.57
CA LEU A 108 3.13 -11.52 -5.35
C LEU A 108 2.97 -10.23 -4.52
N LEU A 109 1.93 -10.18 -3.66
CA LEU A 109 1.65 -9.03 -2.81
C LEU A 109 2.69 -8.84 -1.68
N ILE A 110 3.14 -9.93 -1.04
CA ILE A 110 4.10 -9.84 0.08
C ILE A 110 5.56 -9.78 -0.37
N THR A 111 5.86 -10.12 -1.63
CA THR A 111 7.20 -10.05 -2.22
C THR A 111 7.35 -8.80 -3.08
N GLU A 112 7.13 -8.90 -4.39
CA GLU A 112 7.41 -7.87 -5.39
C GLU A 112 6.62 -6.58 -5.12
N TYR A 113 5.30 -6.69 -4.91
CA TYR A 113 4.43 -5.53 -4.72
C TYR A 113 4.83 -4.72 -3.48
N LYS A 114 5.09 -5.42 -2.36
CA LYS A 114 5.58 -4.80 -1.12
C LYS A 114 6.95 -4.16 -1.33
N ALA A 115 7.89 -4.86 -1.96
CA ALA A 115 9.24 -4.35 -2.19
C ALA A 115 9.22 -3.06 -3.02
N PHE A 116 8.46 -3.03 -4.12
CA PHE A 116 8.33 -1.82 -4.94
C PHE A 116 7.62 -0.69 -4.18
N SER A 117 6.56 -0.98 -3.41
CA SER A 117 5.88 0.02 -2.58
C SER A 117 6.81 0.64 -1.54
N ASP A 118 7.55 -0.18 -0.79
CA ASP A 118 8.49 0.28 0.23
C ASP A 118 9.61 1.11 -0.40
N ASN A 119 10.10 0.72 -1.58
CA ASN A 119 11.13 1.46 -2.30
C ASN A 119 10.61 2.83 -2.76
N SER A 120 9.40 2.91 -3.32
CA SER A 120 8.79 4.21 -3.68
C SER A 120 8.65 5.13 -2.45
N ILE A 121 8.25 4.60 -1.30
CA ILE A 121 8.19 5.38 -0.04
C ILE A 121 9.58 5.89 0.34
N SER A 122 10.59 5.02 0.31
CA SER A 122 11.98 5.37 0.65
C SER A 122 12.52 6.49 -0.26
N ILE A 123 12.37 6.35 -1.58
CA ILE A 123 12.86 7.34 -2.56
C ILE A 123 12.09 8.66 -2.40
N LYS A 124 10.76 8.60 -2.27
CA LYS A 124 9.93 9.79 -2.07
C LYS A 124 10.33 10.55 -0.81
N THR A 125 10.54 9.86 0.31
CA THR A 125 10.97 10.48 1.56
C THR A 125 12.31 11.18 1.39
N LYS A 126 13.30 10.52 0.77
CA LYS A 126 14.60 11.16 0.47
C LYS A 126 14.46 12.41 -0.38
N ALA A 127 13.62 12.38 -1.42
CA ALA A 127 13.40 13.53 -2.29
C ALA A 127 12.72 14.70 -1.55
N LEU A 128 11.74 14.40 -0.69
CA LEU A 128 11.07 15.41 0.14
C LEU A 128 12.01 15.99 1.20
N ASP A 129 12.83 15.15 1.84
CA ASP A 129 13.83 15.59 2.83
C ASP A 129 14.86 16.52 2.17
N LEU A 130 15.33 16.19 0.97
CA LEU A 130 16.26 17.02 0.20
C LEU A 130 15.66 18.40 -0.13
N ILE A 131 14.40 18.43 -0.57
CA ILE A 131 13.66 19.68 -0.83
C ILE A 131 13.50 20.49 0.46
N ALA A 132 13.09 19.84 1.56
CA ALA A 132 12.90 20.49 2.84
C ALA A 132 14.21 21.10 3.36
N GLN A 133 15.33 20.40 3.22
CA GLN A 133 16.65 20.92 3.58
C GLN A 133 17.02 22.17 2.78
N GLU A 134 16.78 22.17 1.46
CA GLU A 134 17.04 23.36 0.65
C GLU A 134 16.12 24.53 1.02
N PHE A 135 14.82 24.29 1.21
CA PHE A 135 13.90 25.31 1.69
C PHE A 135 14.31 25.89 3.04
N MET A 136 14.82 25.05 3.95
CA MET A 136 15.37 25.54 5.21
C MET A 136 16.61 26.41 4.99
N GLU A 137 17.55 26.01 4.13
CA GLU A 137 18.74 26.82 3.82
C GLU A 137 18.39 28.17 3.18
N GLU A 138 17.43 28.18 2.24
CA GLU A 138 16.91 29.40 1.64
C GLU A 138 16.24 30.29 2.69
N PHE A 139 15.41 29.70 3.56
CA PHE A 139 14.77 30.40 4.66
C PHE A 139 15.80 31.06 5.58
N PHE A 140 16.85 30.35 5.99
CA PHE A 140 17.88 30.91 6.87
C PHE A 140 18.67 32.07 6.25
N LYS A 141 18.73 32.15 4.92
CA LYS A 141 19.36 33.26 4.18
C LYS A 141 18.40 34.42 3.88
N SER A 142 17.10 34.24 4.14
CA SER A 142 16.04 35.15 3.74
C SER A 142 15.82 36.33 4.70
N GLU A 143 15.13 37.38 4.22
CA GLU A 143 14.70 38.52 5.04
C GLU A 143 13.81 38.11 6.24
N PRO A 144 12.85 37.17 6.12
CA PRO A 144 12.12 36.63 7.27
C PRO A 144 13.03 36.14 8.41
N MET A 145 14.11 35.41 8.10
CA MET A 145 15.04 34.95 9.15
C MET A 145 15.80 36.11 9.78
N LYS A 146 16.20 37.13 9.00
CA LYS A 146 16.77 38.36 9.56
C LYS A 146 15.79 39.02 10.53
N LYS A 147 14.50 39.05 10.19
CA LYS A 147 13.47 39.61 11.06
C LYS A 147 13.30 38.82 12.37
N ILE A 148 13.39 37.49 12.31
CA ILE A 148 13.39 36.64 13.51
C ILE A 148 14.60 36.98 14.40
N ASN A 149 15.79 37.16 13.81
CA ASN A 149 16.98 37.57 14.54
C ASN A 149 16.84 38.97 15.17
N GLU A 150 16.21 39.93 14.49
CA GLU A 150 15.90 41.25 15.08
C GLU A 150 14.97 41.13 16.29
N ILE A 151 13.90 40.32 16.19
CA ILE A 151 12.97 40.08 17.31
C ILE A 151 13.73 39.46 18.49
N TYR A 152 14.59 38.47 18.24
CA TYR A 152 15.46 37.90 19.25
C TYR A 152 16.33 38.97 19.90
N SER A 153 17.04 39.79 19.11
CA SER A 153 17.90 40.86 19.62
C SER A 153 17.11 41.83 20.52
N VAL A 154 15.96 42.34 20.08
CA VAL A 154 15.13 43.30 20.85
C VAL A 154 14.67 42.72 22.20
N LEU A 155 14.30 41.44 22.25
CA LEU A 155 13.83 40.80 23.49
C LEU A 155 14.91 40.67 24.57
N PHE A 156 16.18 40.73 24.19
CA PHE A 156 17.32 40.46 25.08
C PHE A 156 18.38 41.58 25.12
N GLU A 157 18.26 42.63 24.30
CA GLU A 157 19.19 43.77 24.21
C GLU A 157 19.52 44.43 25.56
N ASN A 158 18.52 44.56 26.44
CA ASN A 158 18.68 45.15 27.78
C ASN A 158 18.85 44.14 28.92
N LYS A 159 18.76 42.83 28.64
CA LYS A 159 18.87 41.78 29.67
C LYS A 159 20.31 41.29 29.86
N SER A 160 21.21 41.62 28.95
CA SER A 160 22.64 41.33 29.06
C SER A 160 23.45 42.46 29.72
N SER A 161 22.92 43.67 29.80
CA SER A 161 23.70 44.86 30.20
C SER A 161 23.34 45.45 31.57
N VAL A 162 22.25 45.02 32.21
CA VAL A 162 21.80 45.62 33.46
C VAL A 162 21.29 44.52 34.40
N LEU A 163 22.15 44.14 35.36
CA LEU A 163 21.86 43.77 36.76
C LEU A 163 22.48 42.45 37.28
N PHE A 164 23.39 42.64 38.24
CA PHE A 164 23.86 41.73 39.30
C PHE A 164 24.98 40.72 38.98
N GLY A 165 26.07 40.87 39.75
CA GLY A 165 27.19 39.95 39.86
C GLY A 165 26.86 38.61 40.53
N ASN A 166 25.84 37.91 40.03
CA ASN A 166 25.64 36.49 40.28
C ASN A 166 25.32 35.82 38.95
N TYR A 167 26.25 34.96 38.51
CA TYR A 167 26.18 34.16 37.30
C TYR A 167 25.00 33.18 37.35
N ILE A 168 23.79 33.64 37.01
CA ILE A 168 22.76 32.73 36.50
C ILE A 168 22.96 32.72 34.99
N ASN A 169 23.50 31.61 34.49
CA ASN A 169 23.67 31.36 33.06
C ASN A 169 22.28 31.18 32.43
N TYR A 170 21.57 32.28 32.19
CA TYR A 170 20.22 32.25 31.64
C TYR A 170 20.29 31.97 30.14
N ASP A 171 19.77 30.82 29.71
CA ASP A 171 19.75 30.48 28.29
C ASP A 171 18.64 31.27 27.56
N HIS A 172 19.02 32.48 27.14
CA HIS A 172 18.17 33.36 26.35
C HIS A 172 17.76 32.72 25.01
N LYS A 173 18.58 31.83 24.44
CA LYS A 173 18.26 31.13 23.19
C LYS A 173 17.17 30.11 23.43
N GLU A 174 17.31 29.27 24.44
CA GLU A 174 16.30 28.26 24.78
C GLU A 174 14.94 28.91 25.12
N THR A 175 14.97 30.00 25.90
CA THR A 175 13.75 30.76 26.23
C THR A 175 13.06 31.33 25.00
N PHE A 176 13.83 31.90 24.07
CA PHE A 176 13.29 32.40 22.80
C PHE A 176 12.70 31.28 21.95
N LEU A 177 13.43 30.18 21.80
CA LEU A 177 13.00 29.03 20.99
C LEU A 177 11.68 28.45 21.53
N ASN A 178 11.53 28.32 22.85
CA ASN A 178 10.29 27.85 23.46
C ASN A 178 9.09 28.75 23.14
N LEU A 179 9.28 30.07 23.22
CA LEU A 179 8.23 31.05 22.84
C LEU A 179 7.92 31.01 21.35
N PHE A 180 8.96 30.97 20.51
CA PHE A 180 8.84 30.97 19.05
C PHE A 180 8.15 29.70 18.56
N VAL A 181 8.61 28.52 18.99
CA VAL A 181 8.02 27.22 18.64
C VAL A 181 6.56 27.16 19.08
N GLY A 182 6.24 27.64 20.28
CA GLY A 182 4.86 27.70 20.77
C GLY A 182 3.94 28.51 19.85
N LYS A 183 4.42 29.62 19.29
CA LYS A 183 3.67 30.44 18.33
C LYS A 183 3.64 29.85 16.92
N VAL A 184 4.74 29.31 16.43
CA VAL A 184 4.79 28.68 15.10
C VAL A 184 3.84 27.49 15.03
N LYS A 185 3.78 26.68 16.09
CA LYS A 185 2.93 25.48 16.14
C LYS A 185 1.45 25.79 15.84
N SER A 186 0.93 26.92 16.29
CA SER A 186 -0.47 27.31 16.01
C SER A 186 -0.73 27.78 14.59
N HIS A 187 0.32 27.95 13.78
CA HIS A 187 0.26 28.42 12.39
C HIS A 187 0.71 27.35 11.38
N LEU A 188 1.12 26.16 11.84
CA LEU A 188 1.40 25.04 10.95
C LEU A 188 0.08 24.47 10.42
N ASP A 189 -0.01 24.33 9.10
CA ASP A 189 -1.13 23.67 8.43
C ASP A 189 -0.65 22.32 7.86
N GLU A 190 -1.24 21.24 8.36
CA GLU A 190 -0.93 19.87 7.93
C GLU A 190 -1.50 19.54 6.54
N LYS A 191 -2.33 20.42 5.95
CA LYS A 191 -3.04 20.19 4.69
C LYS A 191 -2.51 21.00 3.52
N ILE A 192 -1.30 21.53 3.61
CA ILE A 192 -0.67 22.28 2.50
C ILE A 192 -0.51 21.37 1.29
N ASP A 193 -1.02 21.83 0.14
CA ASP A 193 -0.87 21.11 -1.13
C ASP A 193 0.55 21.24 -1.69
N ILE A 194 1.27 20.12 -1.69
CA ILE A 194 2.63 19.99 -2.25
C ILE A 194 2.64 19.30 -3.63
N SER A 195 1.49 19.15 -4.29
CA SER A 195 1.37 18.52 -5.61
C SER A 195 2.26 19.17 -6.69
N HIS A 196 2.51 20.47 -6.57
CA HIS A 196 3.40 21.25 -7.43
C HIS A 196 4.86 20.74 -7.43
N LEU A 197 5.27 19.98 -6.42
CA LEU A 197 6.59 19.33 -6.34
C LEU A 197 6.73 18.16 -7.33
N LYS A 198 5.62 17.62 -7.85
CA LYS A 198 5.58 16.52 -8.82
C LYS A 198 6.25 15.21 -8.34
N ILE A 199 6.36 14.99 -7.02
CA ILE A 199 6.85 13.74 -6.43
C ILE A 199 5.64 12.86 -6.06
N ASN A 200 5.16 12.10 -7.04
CA ASN A 200 3.93 11.33 -6.93
C ASN A 200 4.21 9.83 -6.83
N MET A 201 3.34 9.14 -6.08
CA MET A 201 3.30 7.69 -6.03
C MET A 201 2.00 7.20 -6.69
N PRO A 202 2.00 6.01 -7.30
CA PRO A 202 0.79 5.39 -7.81
C PRO A 202 -0.22 5.14 -6.69
N GLU A 203 -1.49 5.10 -7.06
CA GLU A 203 -2.56 4.68 -6.16
C GLU A 203 -2.41 3.18 -5.83
N ILE A 204 -2.44 2.88 -4.53
CA ILE A 204 -2.34 1.52 -3.99
C ILE A 204 -3.71 0.86 -4.09
N LYS A 205 -3.82 -0.22 -4.88
CA LYS A 205 -5.08 -0.96 -5.08
C LYS A 205 -5.25 -2.20 -4.20
N PHE A 206 -4.18 -2.63 -3.53
CA PHE A 206 -4.18 -3.82 -2.69
C PHE A 206 -3.65 -3.53 -1.30
N ASN A 207 -4.29 -4.13 -0.30
CA ASN A 207 -3.71 -4.29 1.03
C ASN A 207 -2.73 -5.45 1.00
N ILE A 208 -1.51 -5.22 1.50
CA ILE A 208 -0.50 -6.26 1.61
C ILE A 208 -0.89 -7.18 2.78
N PRO A 209 -1.02 -8.51 2.55
CA PRO A 209 -1.32 -9.44 3.63
C PRO A 209 -0.28 -9.34 4.75
N ASN A 210 -0.74 -9.21 5.98
CA ASN A 210 0.12 -9.31 7.16
C ASN A 210 0.00 -10.72 7.74
N PRO A 211 0.99 -11.60 7.57
CA PRO A 211 0.97 -12.93 8.16
C PRO A 211 0.87 -12.96 9.70
N GLY A 212 1.07 -11.82 10.37
CA GLY A 212 1.13 -11.76 11.83
C GLY A 212 2.37 -12.48 12.39
N GLY A 213 2.62 -12.29 13.69
CA GLY A 213 3.70 -13.00 14.39
C GLY A 213 5.13 -12.56 14.06
N GLY A 214 6.08 -13.32 14.59
CA GLY A 214 7.53 -13.12 14.42
C GLY A 214 8.06 -13.70 13.10
N SER A 215 9.38 -13.61 12.91
CA SER A 215 10.05 -14.02 11.66
C SER A 215 9.81 -15.48 11.26
N TRP A 216 9.58 -16.37 12.23
CA TRP A 216 9.27 -17.77 11.98
C TRP A 216 7.88 -17.95 11.36
N GLN A 217 6.83 -17.34 11.94
CA GLN A 217 5.48 -17.41 11.37
C GLN A 217 5.40 -16.87 9.93
N LYS A 218 6.15 -15.81 9.63
CA LYS A 218 6.21 -15.26 8.27
C LYS A 218 6.83 -16.23 7.27
N ARG A 219 7.89 -16.95 7.67
CA ARG A 219 8.53 -17.97 6.82
C ARG A 219 7.60 -19.14 6.57
N GLU A 220 6.90 -19.59 7.60
CA GLU A 220 5.96 -20.69 7.47
C GLU A 220 4.78 -20.32 6.55
N TYR A 221 4.23 -19.12 6.72
CA TYR A 221 3.19 -18.60 5.82
C TYR A 221 3.66 -18.54 4.36
N ILE A 222 4.87 -18.06 4.09
CA ILE A 222 5.43 -18.05 2.73
C ILE A 222 5.56 -19.47 2.19
N ARG A 223 6.09 -20.41 2.99
CA ARG A 223 6.24 -21.82 2.62
C ARG A 223 4.89 -22.45 2.24
N GLU A 224 3.86 -22.24 3.05
CA GLU A 224 2.50 -22.73 2.77
C GLU A 224 1.95 -22.18 1.45
N LEU A 225 2.14 -20.88 1.21
CA LEU A 225 1.71 -20.28 -0.06
C LEU A 225 2.50 -20.82 -1.26
N GLU A 226 3.80 -21.08 -1.11
CA GLU A 226 4.63 -21.68 -2.17
C GLU A 226 4.17 -23.10 -2.49
N GLU A 227 3.80 -23.89 -1.50
CA GLU A 227 3.23 -25.22 -1.69
C GLU A 227 1.90 -25.17 -2.45
N LEU A 228 0.99 -24.30 -2.01
CA LEU A 228 -0.31 -24.12 -2.67
C LEU A 228 -0.16 -23.56 -4.10
N ALA A 229 0.82 -22.70 -4.36
CA ALA A 229 1.08 -22.13 -5.68
C ALA A 229 1.64 -23.16 -6.69
N ASN A 230 2.22 -24.25 -6.21
CA ASN A 230 2.86 -25.29 -7.01
C ASN A 230 1.98 -26.52 -7.26
N GLN A 231 0.88 -26.70 -6.51
CA GLN A 231 -0.17 -27.69 -6.78
C GLN A 231 -0.97 -27.35 -8.05
#